data_AF-A0A178MLA9-F1
#
_entry.id   AF-A0A178MLA9-F1
#
_cell.length_a   1.000
_cell.length_b   1.000
_cell.length_c   1.000
_cell.angle_alpha   90.00
_cell.angle_beta   90.00
_cell.angle_gamma   90.00
#
_symmetry.space_group_name_H-M   'P 1'
#
loop_
_entity.id
_entity.type
_entity.pdbx_description
1 polymer ?
#
loop_
_entity_poly.entity_id
_entity_poly.type
_entity_poly.pdbx_seq_one_letter_code
_entity_poly.pdbx_strand_id
1 'polypeptide(L)'
;MLFEDNLVEVVDISVGGLKFRRPPFNLAAGHRFSFELRSAYEDPNPLARGIAVVRASKDDWVAVEFVRPTFALMKVVGRHIGRLLVGRSHLFRH
;
A
#
# COMPACT_ATOMS: atom_id res chain seq x y z
N MET A 1 -6.09 -4.49 -1.19
CA MET A 1 -5.91 -4.17 0.25
C MET A 1 -7.24 -4.38 0.94
N LEU A 2 -7.25 -4.99 2.12
CA LEU A 2 -8.45 -5.17 2.93
C LEU A 2 -8.39 -4.18 4.11
N PHE A 3 -9.43 -3.42 4.36
CA PHE A 3 -9.57 -2.64 5.60
C PHE A 3 -11.05 -2.57 5.95
N GLU A 4 -11.41 -2.74 7.23
CA GLU A 4 -12.82 -2.71 7.67
C GLU A 4 -13.73 -3.59 6.77
N ASP A 5 -13.30 -4.81 6.45
CA ASP A 5 -13.98 -5.77 5.55
C ASP A 5 -14.20 -5.30 4.10
N ASN A 6 -13.58 -4.18 3.70
CA ASN A 6 -13.63 -3.64 2.35
C ASN A 6 -12.37 -4.00 1.57
N LEU A 7 -12.54 -4.77 0.49
CA LEU A 7 -11.48 -5.03 -0.47
C LEU A 7 -11.38 -3.89 -1.48
N VAL A 8 -10.25 -3.17 -1.46
CA VAL A 8 -9.96 -2.07 -2.38
C VAL A 8 -8.70 -2.33 -3.20
N GLU A 9 -8.71 -1.82 -4.43
CA GLU A 9 -7.57 -1.87 -5.34
C GLU A 9 -6.51 -0.82 -4.96
N VAL A 10 -5.26 -1.26 -4.80
CA VAL A 10 -4.12 -0.36 -4.58
C VAL A 10 -3.62 0.09 -5.95
N VAL A 11 -3.60 1.40 -6.18
CA VAL A 11 -3.24 1.99 -7.48
C VAL A 11 -1.81 2.54 -7.52
N ASP A 12 -1.25 2.87 -6.36
CA ASP A 12 0.10 3.41 -6.23
C ASP A 12 0.65 3.07 -4.83
N ILE A 13 1.94 2.81 -4.70
CA ILE A 13 2.55 2.43 -3.43
C ILE A 13 3.98 2.94 -3.30
N SER A 14 4.30 3.40 -2.10
CA SER A 14 5.62 3.87 -1.70
C SER A 14 6.00 3.27 -0.35
N VAL A 15 7.24 3.49 0.06
CA VAL A 15 7.72 3.06 1.38
C VAL A 15 6.95 3.72 2.54
N GLY A 16 6.42 4.93 2.33
CA GLY A 16 5.72 5.70 3.37
C GLY A 16 4.20 5.57 3.37
N GLY A 17 3.60 4.99 2.32
CA GLY A 17 2.15 4.99 2.17
C GLY A 17 1.70 4.46 0.83
N LEU A 18 0.39 4.52 0.57
CA LEU A 18 -0.20 4.04 -0.67
C LEU A 18 -1.41 4.88 -1.09
N LYS A 19 -1.82 4.71 -2.35
CA LYS A 19 -3.12 5.15 -2.86
C LYS A 19 -3.96 3.95 -3.21
N PHE A 20 -5.26 4.04 -2.96
CA PHE A 20 -6.22 3.05 -3.41
C PHE A 20 -7.42 3.73 -4.05
N ARG A 21 -8.14 2.98 -4.89
CA ARG A 21 -9.36 3.45 -5.54
C ARG A 21 -10.42 3.81 -4.50
N ARG A 22 -11.08 4.96 -4.68
CA ARG A 22 -12.05 5.49 -3.72
C ARG A 22 -13.17 4.47 -3.47
N PRO A 23 -13.44 4.08 -2.19
CA PRO A 23 -14.57 3.23 -1.84
C PRO A 23 -15.89 4.02 -1.90
N PRO A 24 -17.07 3.36 -1.87
CA PRO A 24 -18.36 4.05 -1.95
C PRO A 24 -18.69 4.93 -0.74
N PHE A 25 -17.94 4.79 0.36
CA PHE A 25 -18.09 5.61 1.57
C PHE A 25 -17.01 6.70 1.66
N ASN A 26 -17.33 7.76 2.40
CA ASN A 26 -16.43 8.89 2.54
C ASN A 26 -15.32 8.61 3.57
N LEU A 27 -14.08 8.79 3.16
CA LEU A 27 -12.90 8.75 4.02
C LEU A 27 -12.36 10.16 4.22
N ALA A 28 -12.59 10.72 5.41
CA ALA A 28 -12.11 12.05 5.77
C ALA A 28 -10.60 12.06 6.06
N ALA A 29 -9.93 13.18 5.78
CA ALA A 29 -8.53 13.37 6.17
C ALA A 29 -8.35 13.23 7.69
N GLY A 30 -7.28 12.58 8.12
CA GLY A 30 -7.01 12.26 9.52
C GLY A 30 -7.68 10.98 10.03
N HIS A 31 -8.61 10.38 9.28
CA HIS A 31 -9.19 9.08 9.63
C HIS A 31 -8.10 7.99 9.67
N ARG A 32 -8.10 7.18 10.73
CA ARG A 32 -7.10 6.13 10.99
C ARG A 32 -7.77 4.77 10.97
N PHE A 33 -7.17 3.81 10.27
CA PHE A 33 -7.71 2.47 10.15
C PHE A 33 -6.60 1.41 10.08
N SER A 34 -6.93 0.19 10.47
CA SER A 34 -6.09 -0.99 10.29
C SER A 34 -6.35 -1.59 8.91
N PHE A 35 -5.31 -2.10 8.26
CA PHE A 35 -5.43 -2.73 6.96
C PHE A 35 -4.57 -3.99 6.85
N GLU A 36 -4.94 -4.83 5.88
CA GLU A 36 -4.16 -5.93 5.37
C GLU A 36 -3.78 -5.70 3.91
N LEU A 37 -2.51 -5.92 3.60
CA LEU A 37 -1.94 -5.79 2.28
C LEU A 37 -1.39 -7.14 1.82
N ARG A 38 -1.73 -7.53 0.60
CA ARG A 38 -1.17 -8.70 -0.08
C ARG A 38 -0.56 -8.22 -1.40
N SER A 39 0.68 -8.61 -1.64
CA SER A 39 1.28 -8.47 -2.98
C SER A 39 0.65 -9.51 -3.89
N ALA A 40 0.24 -9.13 -5.09
CA ALA A 40 -0.30 -10.07 -6.09
C ALA A 40 0.82 -10.76 -6.91
N TYR A 41 2.08 -10.42 -6.65
CA TYR A 41 3.23 -10.81 -7.49
C TYR A 41 4.13 -11.86 -6.83
N GLU A 42 3.79 -12.33 -5.64
CA GLU A 42 4.63 -13.25 -4.86
C GLU A 42 3.85 -14.53 -4.55
N ASP A 43 4.46 -15.69 -4.74
CA ASP A 43 3.86 -16.96 -4.33
C ASP A 43 4.77 -17.64 -3.30
N PRO A 44 4.31 -17.84 -2.04
CA PRO A 44 3.00 -17.46 -1.51
C PRO A 44 2.85 -15.95 -1.33
N ASN A 45 1.62 -15.43 -1.53
CA ASN A 45 1.30 -14.01 -1.38
C ASN A 45 1.47 -13.57 0.08
N PRO A 46 2.55 -12.83 0.44
CA PRO A 46 2.79 -12.49 1.83
C PRO A 46 1.73 -11.50 2.31
N LEU A 47 1.12 -11.81 3.46
CA LEU A 47 0.21 -10.93 4.15
C LEU A 47 1.00 -9.98 5.05
N ALA A 48 0.83 -8.68 4.84
CA ALA A 48 1.29 -7.65 5.75
C ALA A 48 0.11 -6.93 6.40
N ARG A 49 0.23 -6.61 7.68
CA ARG A 49 -0.74 -5.79 8.41
C ARG A 49 -0.12 -4.45 8.79
N GLY A 50 -0.95 -3.41 8.79
CA GLY A 50 -0.50 -2.06 9.13
C GLY A 50 -1.64 -1.17 9.64
N ILE A 51 -1.25 0.02 10.08
CA ILE A 51 -2.16 1.11 10.40
C ILE A 51 -1.88 2.23 9.40
N ALA A 52 -2.93 2.83 8.87
CA ALA A 52 -2.86 3.93 7.93
C ALA A 52 -3.61 5.15 8.47
N VAL A 53 -3.20 6.35 8.03
CA VAL A 53 -3.95 7.59 8.22
C VAL A 53 -4.24 8.22 6.86
N VAL A 54 -5.49 8.61 6.65
CA VAL A 54 -5.92 9.30 5.43
C VAL A 54 -5.26 10.67 5.37
N ARG A 55 -4.53 10.93 4.28
CA ARG A 55 -3.89 12.23 4.01
C ARG A 55 -4.66 13.05 2.99
N ALA A 56 -5.24 12.40 2.00
CA ALA A 56 -6.07 13.05 0.99
C ALA A 56 -7.15 12.09 0.46
N SER A 57 -8.29 12.66 0.09
CA SER A 57 -9.44 11.95 -0.47
C SER A 57 -9.91 12.75 -1.68
N LYS A 58 -9.83 12.13 -2.87
CA LYS A 58 -10.25 12.70 -4.17
C LYS A 58 -11.35 11.83 -4.77
N ASP A 59 -11.88 12.24 -5.92
CA ASP A 59 -13.06 11.61 -6.51
C ASP A 59 -12.83 10.15 -6.92
N ASP A 60 -11.61 9.80 -7.31
CA ASP A 60 -11.23 8.49 -7.82
C ASP A 60 -10.26 7.71 -6.91
N TRP A 61 -9.54 8.40 -6.01
CA TRP A 61 -8.57 7.76 -5.11
C TRP A 61 -8.51 8.36 -3.70
N VAL A 62 -7.98 7.56 -2.78
CA VAL A 62 -7.64 7.95 -1.41
C VAL A 62 -6.16 7.67 -1.17
N ALA A 63 -5.43 8.67 -0.67
CA ALA A 63 -4.02 8.55 -0.30
C ALA A 63 -3.88 8.43 1.23
N VAL A 64 -3.05 7.47 1.65
CA VAL A 64 -2.80 7.20 3.07
C VAL A 64 -1.33 7.12 3.36
N GLU A 65 -0.97 7.48 4.59
CA GLU A 65 0.37 7.31 5.14
C GLU A 65 0.38 6.16 6.14
N PHE A 66 1.43 5.35 6.13
CA PHE A 66 1.62 4.29 7.12
C PHE A 66 2.00 4.87 8.47
N VAL A 67 1.31 4.43 9.52
CA VAL A 67 1.63 4.82 10.89
C VAL A 67 2.52 3.76 11.51
N ARG A 68 3.80 4.12 11.77
CA ARG A 68 4.81 3.24 12.39
C ARG A 68 4.84 1.86 11.69
N PRO A 69 5.19 1.81 10.39
CA PRO A 69 5.08 0.59 9.60
C PRO A 69 5.90 -0.54 10.23
N THR A 70 5.31 -1.72 10.31
CA THR A 70 5.99 -2.92 10.84
C THR A 70 7.09 -3.37 9.88
N PHE A 71 8.11 -4.06 10.39
CA PHE A 71 9.14 -4.66 9.55
C PHE A 71 8.56 -5.57 8.46
N ALA A 72 7.50 -6.33 8.78
CA ALA A 72 6.80 -7.18 7.82
C ALA A 72 6.16 -6.38 6.68
N LEU A 73 5.47 -5.28 7.00
CA LEU A 73 4.91 -4.37 5.99
C LEU A 73 6.02 -3.76 5.12
N MET A 74 7.07 -3.25 5.74
CA MET A 74 8.22 -2.67 5.02
C MET A 74 8.88 -3.69 4.08
N LYS A 75 8.98 -4.95 4.50
CA LYS A 75 9.55 -6.03 3.67
C LYS A 75 8.69 -6.34 2.45
N VAL A 76 7.36 -6.43 2.63
CA VAL A 76 6.42 -6.69 1.52
C VAL A 76 6.43 -5.52 0.54
N VAL A 77 6.30 -4.29 1.04
CA VAL A 77 6.31 -3.07 0.21
C VAL A 77 7.65 -2.90 -0.51
N GLY A 78 8.76 -3.04 0.22
CA GLY A 78 10.10 -2.89 -0.35
C GLY A 78 10.40 -3.92 -1.42
N ARG A 79 10.00 -5.18 -1.22
CA ARG A 79 10.16 -6.22 -2.24
C ARG A 79 9.29 -5.97 -3.48
N HIS A 80 8.06 -5.53 -3.28
CA HIS A 80 7.17 -5.15 -4.38
C HIS A 80 7.77 -4.03 -5.23
N ILE A 81 8.19 -2.93 -4.59
CA ILE A 81 8.86 -1.80 -5.26
C ILE A 81 10.14 -2.26 -5.95
N GLY A 82 10.98 -3.03 -5.25
CA GLY A 82 12.20 -3.59 -5.81
C GLY A 82 11.94 -4.38 -7.08
N ARG A 83 10.89 -5.20 -7.13
CA ARG A 83 10.51 -5.95 -8.33
C ARG A 83 10.10 -5.05 -9.49
N LEU A 84 9.31 -4.00 -9.23
CA LEU A 84 8.92 -3.02 -10.26
C LEU A 84 10.15 -2.31 -10.84
N LEU A 85 11.15 -2.03 -10.02
CA LEU A 85 12.40 -1.41 -10.44
C LEU A 85 13.32 -2.40 -11.19
N VAL A 86 13.46 -3.63 -10.69
CA VAL A 86 14.29 -4.69 -11.29
C VAL A 86 13.79 -5.09 -12.69
N GLY A 87 12.48 -5.01 -12.94
CA GLY A 87 11.92 -5.16 -14.29
C GLY A 87 12.44 -4.15 -15.34
N ARG A 88 13.14 -3.10 -14.91
CA ARG A 88 13.83 -2.11 -15.76
C ARG A 88 15.30 -1.86 -15.41
N SER A 89 15.90 -2.66 -14.52
CA SER A 89 17.19 -2.29 -13.92
C SER A 89 18.27 -3.35 -14.04
N HIS A 90 19.14 -3.14 -15.03
CA HIS A 90 20.56 -3.51 -15.01
C HIS A 90 21.39 -2.57 -14.07
N LEU A 91 20.78 -1.95 -13.06
CA LEU A 91 21.31 -0.75 -12.35
C LEU A 91 22.38 -1.00 -11.28
N PHE A 92 23.19 -2.04 -11.45
CA PHE A 92 24.59 -1.97 -11.03
C PHE A 92 25.46 -2.48 -12.19
N ARG A 93 25.46 -1.75 -13.30
CA ARG A 93 26.58 -1.73 -14.24
C ARG A 93 26.92 -0.29 -14.58
N HIS A 94 28.22 -0.05 -14.49
CA HIS A 94 28.98 1.20 -14.53
C HIS A 94 28.75 2.04 -15.78
#